data_AF-A0AAV5SVK7-F1
#
_entry.id   AF-A0AAV5SVK7-F1
#
_cell.length_a   1.000
_cell.length_b   1.000
_cell.length_c   1.000
_cell.angle_alpha   90.00
_cell.angle_beta   90.00
_cell.angle_gamma   90.00
#
_symmetry.space_group_name_H-M   'P 1'
#
loop_
_entity.id
_entity.type
_entity.pdbx_description
1 polymer ?
#
loop_
_entity_poly.entity_id
_entity_poly.type
_entity_poly.pdbx_seq_one_letter_code
_entity_poly.pdbx_strand_id
1 'polypeptide(L)'
;QIAKSVTDGLLAGLSPDGDDLLTAPTVRRIGVVIGKAVEEYSDHVLGWPPQYSCPLPCEYRNTMYIYLFTISMCVNLAALIFFLPHIVQVHKMTKETTKSLRGEI
;
A
#
# COMPACT_ATOMS: atom_id res chain seq x y z
N GLN A 1 1.76 -29.85 13.04
CA GLN A 1 0.54 -29.36 13.76
C GLN A 1 -0.47 -28.71 12.81
N ILE A 2 0.01 -28.05 11.76
CA ILE A 2 -0.79 -27.38 10.73
C ILE A 2 -1.67 -28.38 9.97
N ALA A 3 -1.15 -29.57 9.66
CA ALA A 3 -1.92 -30.58 8.94
C ALA A 3 -3.19 -31.05 9.66
N LYS A 4 -3.17 -31.09 10.99
CA LYS A 4 -4.33 -31.45 11.80
C LYS A 4 -5.38 -30.33 11.75
N SER A 5 -4.96 -29.08 11.92
CA SER A 5 -5.83 -27.89 11.85
C SER A 5 -6.51 -27.74 10.49
N VAL A 6 -5.76 -27.94 9.39
CA VAL A 6 -6.30 -27.92 8.02
C VAL A 6 -7.31 -29.04 7.82
N THR A 7 -7.02 -30.25 8.28
CA THR A 7 -7.95 -31.39 8.15
C THR A 7 -9.24 -31.16 8.94
N ASP A 8 -9.15 -30.65 10.16
CA ASP A 8 -10.30 -30.38 11.01
C ASP A 8 -11.15 -29.23 10.44
N GLY A 9 -10.52 -28.21 9.84
CA GLY A 9 -11.21 -27.13 9.13
C GLY A 9 -11.92 -27.58 7.85
N LEU A 10 -11.31 -28.48 7.07
CA LEU A 10 -11.96 -29.08 5.90
C LEU A 10 -13.15 -29.96 6.30
N LEU A 11 -13.04 -30.74 7.38
CA LEU A 11 -14.13 -31.58 7.87
C LEU A 11 -15.29 -30.75 8.44
N ALA A 12 -15.01 -29.60 9.06
CA ALA A 12 -16.03 -28.69 9.57
C ALA A 12 -16.73 -27.89 8.46
N GLY A 13 -16.00 -27.50 7.42
CA GLY A 13 -16.54 -26.68 6.31
C GLY A 13 -17.24 -27.48 5.21
N LEU A 14 -16.89 -28.74 5.04
CA LEU A 14 -17.45 -29.62 4.00
C LEU A 14 -18.52 -30.58 4.55
N SER A 15 -19.05 -30.35 5.77
CA SER A 15 -20.02 -31.19 6.51
C SER A 15 -20.54 -32.36 5.68
N PRO A 16 -19.83 -33.51 5.65
CA PRO A 16 -20.10 -34.56 4.68
C PRO A 16 -21.34 -35.32 5.12
N ASP A 17 -22.50 -34.71 4.91
CA ASP A 17 -23.81 -35.23 5.23
C ASP A 17 -24.27 -36.09 4.05
N GLY A 18 -24.12 -37.41 4.19
CA GLY A 18 -24.86 -38.47 3.49
C GLY A 18 -24.81 -38.55 1.94
N ASP A 19 -25.11 -37.46 1.26
CA ASP A 19 -25.33 -37.33 -0.18
C ASP A 19 -24.14 -36.68 -0.92
N ASP A 20 -23.10 -36.26 -0.19
CA ASP A 20 -21.91 -35.65 -0.76
C ASP A 20 -20.98 -36.67 -1.42
N LEU A 21 -20.53 -36.32 -2.63
CA LEU A 21 -19.55 -37.07 -3.43
C LEU A 21 -18.21 -37.30 -2.69
N LEU A 22 -17.95 -36.48 -1.66
CA LEU A 22 -16.73 -36.50 -0.85
C LEU A 22 -17.03 -37.08 0.54
N THR A 23 -16.83 -38.39 0.68
CA THR A 23 -16.96 -39.06 1.98
C THR A 23 -15.90 -38.54 2.96
N ALA A 24 -16.22 -38.50 4.26
CA ALA A 24 -15.30 -38.12 5.36
C ALA A 24 -13.86 -38.70 5.26
N PRO A 25 -13.62 -39.99 4.92
CA PRO A 25 -12.26 -40.51 4.76
C PRO A 25 -11.48 -39.86 3.59
N THR A 26 -12.17 -39.44 2.53
CA THR A 26 -11.58 -38.77 1.37
C THR A 26 -11.16 -37.35 1.74
N VAL A 27 -12.04 -36.61 2.41
CA VAL A 27 -11.75 -35.27 2.94
C VAL A 27 -10.57 -35.33 3.92
N ARG A 28 -10.53 -36.35 4.78
CA ARG A 28 -9.42 -36.56 5.72
C ARG A 28 -8.08 -36.81 5.00
N ARG A 29 -8.08 -37.60 3.93
CA ARG A 29 -6.86 -37.85 3.12
C ARG A 29 -6.39 -36.58 2.42
N ILE A 30 -7.32 -35.81 1.85
CA ILE A 30 -7.01 -34.54 1.18
C ILE A 30 -6.45 -33.53 2.19
N GLY A 31 -7.09 -33.38 3.36
CA GLY A 31 -6.64 -32.49 4.43
C GLY A 31 -5.23 -32.81 4.93
N VAL A 32 -4.87 -34.10 5.03
CA VAL A 32 -3.52 -34.51 5.41
C VAL A 32 -2.49 -34.19 4.31
N VAL A 33 -2.83 -34.38 3.03
CA VAL A 33 -1.92 -34.07 1.91
C VAL A 33 -1.68 -32.57 1.80
N ILE A 34 -2.75 -31.77 1.81
CA ILE A 34 -2.67 -30.31 1.78
C ILE A 34 -1.94 -29.80 3.02
N GLY A 35 -2.30 -30.35 4.19
CA GLY A 35 -1.69 -30.02 5.46
C GLY A 35 -0.18 -30.24 5.48
N LYS A 36 0.29 -31.38 4.95
CA LYS A 36 1.71 -31.68 4.82
C LYS A 36 2.41 -30.78 3.80
N ALA A 37 1.78 -30.51 2.66
CA ALA A 37 2.33 -29.62 1.64
C ALA A 37 2.48 -28.18 2.18
N VAL A 38 1.52 -27.70 2.97
CA VAL A 38 1.57 -26.39 3.63
C VAL A 38 2.61 -26.37 4.75
N GLU A 39 2.74 -27.44 5.54
CA GLU A 39 3.79 -27.54 6.57
C GLU A 39 5.19 -27.54 5.93
N GLU A 40 5.37 -28.28 4.83
CA GLU A 40 6.61 -28.31 4.05
C GLU A 40 6.94 -26.95 3.41
N TYR A 41 5.95 -26.27 2.81
CA TYR A 41 6.14 -24.91 2.28
C TYR A 41 6.40 -23.90 3.40
N SER A 42 5.68 -24.00 4.51
CA SER A 42 5.80 -23.09 5.65
C SER A 42 7.18 -23.22 6.30
N ASP A 43 7.69 -24.43 6.49
CA ASP A 43 9.03 -24.65 7.06
C ASP A 43 10.14 -24.11 6.14
N HIS A 44 9.95 -24.15 4.82
CA HIS A 44 10.86 -23.51 3.86
C HIS A 44 10.71 -21.99 3.78
N VAL A 45 9.51 -21.44 4.02
CA VAL A 45 9.22 -20.00 3.94
C VAL A 45 9.53 -19.27 5.26
N LEU A 46 9.49 -19.91 6.42
CA LEU A 46 9.88 -19.28 7.70
C LEU A 46 11.39 -19.06 7.83
N GLY A 47 12.22 -19.73 7.03
CA GLY A 47 13.67 -19.53 6.98
C GLY A 47 14.12 -18.36 6.10
N TRP A 48 13.21 -17.79 5.30
CA TRP A 48 13.53 -16.72 4.36
C TRP A 48 12.62 -15.52 4.63
N PRO A 49 13.15 -14.32 4.91
CA PRO A 49 12.29 -13.15 5.05
C PRO A 49 11.48 -13.02 3.75
N PRO A 50 10.16 -12.77 3.83
CA PRO A 50 9.34 -12.63 2.64
C PRO A 50 9.96 -11.53 1.80
N GLN A 51 10.41 -11.87 0.59
CA GLN A 51 10.76 -10.90 -0.43
C GLN A 51 9.46 -10.21 -0.84
N TYR A 52 9.00 -9.27 0.00
CA TYR A 52 8.26 -8.12 -0.49
C TYR A 52 9.06 -7.63 -1.68
N SER A 53 8.46 -7.71 -2.85
CA SER A 53 8.99 -7.21 -4.10
C SER A 53 9.12 -5.68 -4.02
N CYS A 54 10.05 -5.20 -3.20
CA CYS A 54 10.61 -3.88 -3.32
C CYS A 54 11.83 -4.05 -4.23
N PRO A 55 11.75 -3.64 -5.51
CA PRO A 55 12.86 -3.78 -6.44
C PRO A 55 14.12 -3.00 -6.02
N LEU A 56 14.09 -2.27 -4.91
CA LEU A 56 15.21 -1.58 -4.29
C LEU A 56 15.23 -1.83 -2.78
N PRO A 57 16.42 -1.94 -2.14
CA PRO A 57 16.53 -2.18 -0.70
C PRO A 57 15.75 -1.12 0.08
N CYS A 58 15.06 -1.50 1.16
CA CYS A 58 14.18 -0.60 1.92
C CYS A 58 14.89 0.70 2.38
N GLU A 59 16.20 0.63 2.64
CA GLU A 59 17.08 1.77 2.92
C GLU A 59 17.05 2.81 1.77
N TYR A 60 17.17 2.34 0.53
CA TYR A 60 17.14 3.17 -0.67
C TYR A 60 15.80 3.88 -0.85
N ARG A 61 14.70 3.25 -0.43
CA ARG A 61 13.36 3.85 -0.50
C ARG A 61 13.22 5.04 0.45
N ASN A 62 13.78 4.96 1.65
CA ASN A 62 13.71 6.06 2.62
C ASN A 62 14.60 7.23 2.17
N THR A 63 15.83 6.94 1.75
CA THR A 63 16.75 7.96 1.23
C THR A 63 16.19 8.68 0.00
N MET A 64 15.60 7.96 -0.96
CA MET A 64 14.95 8.57 -2.11
C MET A 64 13.72 9.40 -1.73
N TYR A 65 12.93 8.94 -0.75
CA TYR A 65 11.80 9.72 -0.25
C TYR A 65 12.26 11.05 0.36
N ILE A 66 13.34 11.03 1.16
CA ILE A 66 13.92 12.24 1.75
C ILE A 66 14.44 13.20 0.67
N TYR A 67 15.14 12.68 -0.36
CA TYR A 67 15.62 13.51 -1.46
C TYR A 67 14.46 14.13 -2.27
N LEU A 68 13.46 13.33 -2.62
CA LEU A 68 12.28 13.81 -3.35
C LEU A 68 11.50 14.85 -2.53
N PHE A 69 11.33 14.62 -1.24
CA PHE A 69 10.70 15.58 -0.33
C PHE A 69 11.48 16.89 -0.26
N THR A 70 12.81 16.81 -0.14
CA THR A 70 13.69 17.99 -0.06
C THR A 70 13.65 18.79 -1.36
N ILE A 71 13.78 18.14 -2.51
CA ILE A 71 13.71 18.79 -3.83
C ILE A 71 12.33 19.45 -4.02
N SER A 72 11.26 18.76 -3.64
CA SER A 72 9.90 19.32 -3.70
C SER A 72 9.79 20.59 -2.85
N MET A 73 10.25 20.59 -1.61
CA MET A 73 10.24 21.78 -0.75
C MET A 73 11.06 22.94 -1.36
N CYS A 74 12.24 22.67 -1.89
CA CYS A 74 13.08 23.69 -2.54
C CYS A 74 12.38 24.32 -3.76
N VAL A 75 11.77 23.51 -4.63
CA VAL A 75 11.05 24.01 -5.81
C VAL A 75 9.84 24.85 -5.41
N ASN A 76 9.09 24.41 -4.39
CA ASN A 76 7.94 25.18 -3.89
C ASN A 76 8.37 26.52 -3.27
N LEU A 77 9.45 26.55 -2.50
CA LEU A 77 10.00 27.79 -1.95
C LEU A 77 10.51 28.73 -3.05
N ALA A 78 11.21 28.21 -4.05
CA ALA A 78 11.68 28.98 -5.19
C ALA A 78 10.51 29.57 -5.99
N ALA A 79 9.46 28.78 -6.23
CA ALA A 79 8.23 29.25 -6.86
C ALA A 79 7.57 30.37 -6.05
N LEU A 80 7.47 30.22 -4.73
CA LEU A 80 6.89 31.24 -3.86
C LEU A 80 7.68 32.56 -3.92
N ILE A 81 9.01 32.51 -3.87
CA ILE A 81 9.87 33.69 -4.00
C ILE A 81 9.70 34.35 -5.38
N PHE A 82 9.54 33.56 -6.44
CA PHE A 82 9.34 34.08 -7.79
C PHE A 82 7.95 34.71 -7.97
N PHE A 83 6.89 34.06 -7.50
CA PHE A 83 5.51 34.50 -7.75
C PHE A 83 5.02 35.60 -6.80
N LEU A 84 5.48 35.64 -5.54
CA LEU A 84 5.07 36.66 -4.58
C LEU A 84 5.27 38.12 -5.07
N PRO A 85 6.45 38.52 -5.59
CA PRO A 85 6.62 39.89 -6.07
C PRO A 85 5.68 40.23 -7.21
N HIS A 86 5.41 39.27 -8.12
CA HIS A 86 4.47 39.45 -9.21
C HIS A 86 3.02 39.64 -8.71
N ILE A 87 2.58 38.82 -7.76
CA ILE A 87 1.23 38.93 -7.18
C ILE A 87 1.07 40.29 -6.48
N VAL A 88 2.08 40.74 -5.74
CA VAL A 88 2.05 42.05 -5.07
C VAL A 88 1.99 43.19 -6.09
N GLN A 89 2.76 43.13 -7.17
CA GLN A 89 2.72 44.13 -8.24
C GLN A 89 1.35 44.21 -8.91
N VAL A 90 0.77 43.07 -9.26
CA VAL A 90 -0.57 43.00 -9.87
C VAL A 90 -1.61 43.57 -8.91
N HIS A 91 -1.58 43.18 -7.64
CA HIS A 91 -2.53 43.69 -6.66
C HIS A 91 -2.43 45.20 -6.44
N LYS A 92 -1.21 45.77 -6.49
CA LYS A 92 -0.99 47.21 -6.44
C LYS A 92 -1.61 47.93 -7.64
N MET A 93 -1.36 47.43 -8.86
CA MET A 93 -1.94 47.99 -10.08
C MET A 93 -3.47 47.94 -10.08
N THR A 94 -4.07 46.85 -9.62
CA THR A 94 -5.54 46.71 -9.51
C THR A 94 -6.13 47.67 -8.49
N LYS A 95 -5.43 47.91 -7.36
CA LYS A 95 -5.87 48.89 -6.34
C LYS A 95 -5.88 50.31 -6.89
N GLU A 96 -4.84 50.70 -7.62
CA GLU A 96 -4.74 52.03 -8.24
C GLU A 96 -5.84 52.23 -9.28
N THR A 97 -6.08 51.23 -10.13
CA THR A 97 -7.16 51.25 -11.14
C THR A 97 -8.54 51.37 -10.49
N THR A 98 -8.82 50.58 -9.44
CA THR A 98 -10.10 50.65 -8.70
C THR A 98 -10.29 52.00 -8.00
N LYS A 99 -9.22 52.60 -7.47
CA LYS A 99 -9.28 53.92 -6.84
C LYS A 99 -9.57 55.02 -7.86
N SER A 100 -8.98 54.94 -9.05
CA SER A 100 -9.26 55.88 -10.15
C SER A 100 -10.73 55.83 -10.54
N LEU A 101 -11.28 54.64 -10.76
CA LEU A 101 -12.70 54.44 -11.10
C LEU A 101 -13.66 54.93 -10.01
N ARG A 102 -13.27 54.87 -8.73
CA ARG A 102 -14.08 55.38 -7.61
C ARG A 102 -13.95 56.89 -7.42
N GLY A 103 -12.85 57.51 -7.85
CA GLY A 103 -12.63 58.96 -7.74
C GLY A 103 -13.24 59.79 -8.87
N GLU A 104 -13.66 59.14 -9.95
CA GLU A 104 -14.38 59.75 -11.08
C GLU A 104 -15.93 59.67 -10.96
N ILE A 105 -16.47 59.09 -9.88
CA ILE A 105 -17.91 59.06 -9.56
C ILE A 105 -18.16 59.95 -8.33
#